data_AF-A0A969AQ54-F1
#
_entry.id   AF-A0A969AQ54-F1
#
_cell.length_a   1.000
_cell.length_b   1.000
_cell.length_c   1.000
_cell.angle_alpha   90.00
_cell.angle_beta   90.00
_cell.angle_gamma   90.00
#
_symmetry.space_group_name_H-M   'P 1'
#
loop_
_entity.id
_entity.type
_entity.pdbx_description
1 polymer ?
#
loop_
_entity_poly.entity_id
_entity_poly.type
_entity_poly.pdbx_seq_one_letter_code
_entity_poly.pdbx_strand_id
1 'polypeptide(L)'
;MSTYQYYEFQTCDRPLTPAEQAKIQQLSSRVQLSPHRAIFLYNYGDFRGKPVEIVTQYFDIMFYIANWGTWQLIFRFPKAIVDPQWFRPYFLNDVVTLTETDDYLVLDVHIHEEEGGGDWVEGEGWLPRLLPLRDELLQGDCRLLYLAWLRMADELAGYGELEADPVEPPIPPNLGQLSSGLKAFIELVSLDPDLVNAAAQASPSQAAAAATPLEDRLSDLSDAEQKQFLLKLVRREPHVDLQLIRRLQELAGTPQTELTAAPGQRRLSELVAIADEVSTARQKKEKTAARKKRIQELEALAPKAAQTWERVRQLINLKQVKPYDEATALLKDLRDLAEYQGQLPVFTQQLERLRSDYSNRPALMQRLQGIKP
;
A
#
# COMPACT_ATOMS: atom_id res chain seq x y z
N MET A 1 -3.62 -28.83 -1.38
CA MET A 1 -3.59 -27.44 -1.87
C MET A 1 -2.34 -27.28 -2.72
N SER A 2 -2.42 -26.62 -3.87
CA SER A 2 -1.23 -26.25 -4.64
C SER A 2 -0.45 -25.18 -3.87
N THR A 3 0.82 -25.40 -3.63
CA THR A 3 1.73 -24.39 -3.07
C THR A 3 2.02 -23.33 -4.13
N TYR A 4 2.07 -22.06 -3.77
CA TYR A 4 2.61 -20.99 -4.61
C TYR A 4 3.58 -20.18 -3.75
N GLN A 5 4.81 -20.06 -4.22
CA GLN A 5 5.85 -19.23 -3.60
C GLN A 5 6.56 -18.44 -4.68
N TYR A 6 6.65 -17.13 -4.48
CA TYR A 6 7.34 -16.22 -5.37
C TYR A 6 8.44 -15.51 -4.58
N TYR A 7 9.68 -15.66 -5.05
CA TYR A 7 10.83 -14.90 -4.55
C TYR A 7 11.37 -14.03 -5.67
N GLU A 8 11.63 -12.77 -5.37
CA GLU A 8 12.28 -11.84 -6.27
C GLU A 8 13.40 -11.11 -5.55
N PHE A 9 14.61 -11.20 -6.08
CA PHE A 9 15.79 -10.52 -5.58
C PHE A 9 16.24 -9.47 -6.58
N GLN A 10 16.66 -8.30 -6.09
CA GLN A 10 17.13 -7.22 -6.96
C GLN A 10 18.39 -6.54 -6.39
N THR A 11 19.31 -6.20 -7.29
CA THR A 11 20.47 -5.34 -6.98
C THR A 11 20.12 -3.89 -7.35
N CYS A 12 20.48 -2.94 -6.49
CA CYS A 12 20.41 -1.51 -6.73
C CYS A 12 21.81 -0.91 -6.95
N ASP A 13 22.81 -1.43 -6.23
CA ASP A 13 24.10 -0.74 -6.09
C ASP A 13 25.06 -1.08 -7.23
N ARG A 14 25.05 -2.34 -7.68
CA ARG A 14 25.85 -2.83 -8.81
C ARG A 14 25.23 -4.07 -9.44
N PRO A 15 25.50 -4.34 -10.73
CA PRO A 15 25.15 -5.63 -11.31
C PRO A 15 25.92 -6.78 -10.65
N LEU A 16 25.31 -7.96 -10.66
CA LEU A 16 25.95 -9.23 -10.40
C LEU A 16 27.03 -9.51 -11.45
N THR A 17 28.21 -9.90 -10.99
CA THR A 17 29.27 -10.42 -11.84
C THR A 17 28.88 -11.77 -12.45
N PRO A 18 29.52 -12.19 -13.56
CA PRO A 18 29.25 -13.51 -14.15
C PRO A 18 29.46 -14.68 -13.17
N ALA A 19 30.43 -14.57 -12.27
CA ALA A 19 30.70 -15.59 -11.25
C ALA A 19 29.59 -15.65 -10.19
N GLU A 20 29.04 -14.50 -9.77
CA GLU A 20 27.91 -14.44 -8.85
C GLU A 20 26.64 -14.97 -9.51
N GLN A 21 26.38 -14.61 -10.78
CA GLN A 21 25.26 -15.15 -11.55
C GLN A 21 25.33 -16.67 -11.63
N ALA A 22 26.50 -17.25 -11.88
CA ALA A 22 26.70 -18.70 -11.91
C ALA A 22 26.37 -19.36 -10.55
N LYS A 23 26.67 -18.71 -9.42
CA LYS A 23 26.28 -19.20 -8.09
C LYS A 23 24.77 -19.16 -7.87
N ILE A 24 24.11 -18.06 -8.23
CA ILE A 24 22.65 -17.93 -8.12
C ILE A 24 21.93 -18.96 -9.00
N GLN A 25 22.46 -19.24 -10.19
CA GLN A 25 21.91 -20.24 -11.10
C GLN A 25 21.96 -21.68 -10.55
N GLN A 26 22.87 -21.97 -9.61
CA GLN A 26 22.92 -23.29 -8.96
C GLN A 26 21.79 -23.52 -7.96
N LEU A 27 21.14 -22.46 -7.47
CA LEU A 27 20.05 -22.57 -6.49
C LEU A 27 18.77 -23.16 -7.09
N SER A 28 18.52 -22.91 -8.38
CA SER A 28 17.37 -23.46 -9.10
C SER A 28 17.60 -23.46 -10.60
N SER A 29 17.27 -24.58 -11.27
CA SER A 29 17.30 -24.68 -12.73
C SER A 29 16.21 -23.85 -13.43
N ARG A 30 15.23 -23.34 -12.67
CA ARG A 30 14.09 -22.55 -13.18
C ARG A 30 14.19 -21.06 -12.87
N VAL A 31 15.31 -20.61 -12.30
CA VAL A 31 15.50 -19.20 -11.98
C VAL A 31 15.43 -18.33 -13.23
N GLN A 32 14.68 -17.23 -13.17
CA GLN A 32 14.76 -16.18 -14.18
C GLN A 32 15.82 -15.18 -13.71
N LEU A 33 17.02 -15.29 -14.28
CA LEU A 33 18.19 -14.53 -13.84
C LEU A 33 18.58 -13.47 -14.87
N SER A 34 18.95 -12.30 -14.37
CA SER A 34 19.61 -11.22 -15.09
C SER A 34 20.73 -10.62 -14.21
N PRO A 35 21.57 -9.71 -14.73
CA PRO A 35 22.58 -9.05 -13.92
C PRO A 35 22.02 -8.26 -12.72
N HIS A 36 20.74 -7.89 -12.72
CA HIS A 36 20.15 -7.07 -11.65
C HIS A 36 19.01 -7.74 -10.89
N ARG A 37 18.58 -8.93 -11.31
CA ARG A 37 17.33 -9.53 -10.84
C ARG A 37 17.42 -11.05 -10.88
N ALA A 38 16.91 -11.71 -9.85
CA ALA A 38 16.68 -13.15 -9.86
C ALA A 38 15.26 -13.46 -9.34
N ILE A 39 14.49 -14.21 -10.12
CA ILE A 39 13.13 -14.63 -9.75
C ILE A 39 13.10 -16.14 -9.59
N PHE A 40 12.51 -16.61 -8.49
CA PHE A 40 12.23 -18.02 -8.24
C PHE A 40 10.74 -18.21 -8.00
N LEU A 41 10.11 -19.07 -8.79
CA LEU A 41 8.70 -19.42 -8.66
C LEU A 41 8.56 -20.92 -8.37
N TYR A 42 7.93 -21.26 -7.26
CA TYR A 42 7.65 -22.63 -6.87
C TYR A 42 6.17 -22.89 -6.77
N ASN A 43 5.69 -23.85 -7.56
CA ASN A 43 4.34 -24.40 -7.45
C ASN A 43 4.30 -25.73 -6.67
N TYR A 44 5.48 -26.27 -6.34
CA TYR A 44 5.71 -27.48 -5.56
C TYR A 44 7.11 -27.41 -4.95
N GLY A 45 7.27 -27.92 -3.73
CA GLY A 45 8.54 -27.89 -3.01
C GLY A 45 8.87 -26.50 -2.47
N ASP A 46 10.15 -26.26 -2.20
CA ASP A 46 10.59 -25.08 -1.46
C ASP A 46 11.89 -24.49 -2.01
N PHE A 47 12.14 -23.22 -1.69
CA PHE A 47 13.38 -22.54 -2.02
C PHE A 47 14.55 -23.15 -1.25
N ARG A 48 15.59 -23.57 -1.98
CA ARG A 48 16.75 -24.27 -1.39
C ARG A 48 17.79 -23.33 -0.77
N GLY A 49 17.65 -22.03 -1.01
CA GLY A 49 18.55 -21.00 -0.49
C GLY A 49 18.07 -20.47 0.85
N LYS A 50 18.92 -19.68 1.50
CA LYS A 50 18.54 -18.88 2.67
C LYS A 50 18.40 -17.43 2.23
N PRO A 51 17.19 -16.85 2.22
CA PRO A 51 16.97 -15.52 1.63
C PRO A 51 17.86 -14.43 2.22
N VAL A 52 17.97 -14.34 3.55
CA VAL A 52 18.84 -13.37 4.26
C VAL A 52 20.30 -13.48 3.83
N GLU A 53 20.86 -14.70 3.76
CA GLU A 53 22.26 -14.92 3.35
C GLU A 53 22.49 -14.51 1.89
N ILE A 54 21.53 -14.82 1.01
CA ILE A 54 21.59 -14.50 -0.42
C ILE A 54 21.53 -12.99 -0.64
N VAL A 55 20.64 -12.29 0.06
CA VAL A 55 20.58 -10.83 0.03
C VAL A 55 21.91 -10.27 0.52
N THR A 56 22.34 -10.63 1.72
CA THR A 56 23.60 -10.14 2.32
C THR A 56 24.79 -10.24 1.36
N GLN A 57 24.91 -11.35 0.62
CA GLN A 57 26.04 -11.61 -0.28
C GLN A 57 25.91 -10.99 -1.68
N TYR A 58 24.71 -10.96 -2.26
CA TYR A 58 24.55 -10.73 -3.71
C TYR A 58 23.54 -9.65 -4.08
N PHE A 59 22.54 -9.36 -3.24
CA PHE A 59 21.42 -8.49 -3.61
C PHE A 59 21.19 -7.37 -2.59
N ASP A 60 20.38 -6.39 -2.95
CA ASP A 60 20.11 -5.22 -2.11
C ASP A 60 18.71 -5.21 -1.51
N ILE A 61 17.80 -5.94 -2.16
CA ILE A 61 16.42 -6.12 -1.71
C ILE A 61 15.90 -7.49 -2.13
N MET A 62 14.99 -8.06 -1.34
CA MET A 62 14.25 -9.27 -1.67
C MET A 62 12.79 -9.12 -1.29
N PHE A 63 11.89 -9.55 -2.17
CA PHE A 63 10.48 -9.72 -1.88
C PHE A 63 10.10 -11.19 -2.00
N TYR A 64 9.37 -11.68 -1.02
CA TYR A 64 8.78 -13.01 -1.01
C TYR A 64 7.29 -12.93 -0.69
N ILE A 65 6.49 -13.76 -1.36
CA ILE A 65 5.07 -13.96 -1.07
C ILE A 65 4.68 -15.41 -1.32
N ALA A 66 3.78 -15.93 -0.49
CA ALA A 66 3.20 -17.25 -0.64
C ALA A 66 1.69 -17.26 -0.39
N ASN A 67 1.00 -18.23 -1.00
CA ASN A 67 -0.46 -18.35 -0.95
C ASN A 67 -1.04 -18.86 0.38
N TRP A 68 -0.22 -18.91 1.42
CA TRP A 68 -0.60 -19.23 2.79
C TRP A 68 -0.41 -18.02 3.72
N GLY A 69 -0.46 -16.81 3.17
CA GLY A 69 -0.46 -15.57 3.95
C GLY A 69 0.91 -15.07 4.40
N THR A 70 2.02 -15.67 3.95
CA THR A 70 3.35 -15.12 4.24
C THR A 70 3.80 -14.15 3.16
N TRP A 71 4.32 -13.01 3.57
CA TRP A 71 5.15 -12.17 2.73
C TRP A 71 6.35 -11.63 3.52
N GLN A 72 7.42 -11.31 2.81
CA GLN A 72 8.68 -10.86 3.40
C GLN A 72 9.35 -9.85 2.50
N LEU A 73 9.92 -8.80 3.10
CA LEU A 73 10.69 -7.78 2.42
C LEU A 73 12.01 -7.59 3.18
N ILE A 74 13.12 -7.95 2.54
CA ILE A 74 14.46 -7.79 3.11
C ILE A 74 15.17 -6.66 2.40
N PHE A 75 15.80 -5.76 3.15
CA PHE A 75 16.65 -4.70 2.64
C PHE A 75 18.07 -4.84 3.17
N ARG A 76 19.05 -4.59 2.30
CA ARG A 76 20.47 -4.50 2.67
C ARG A 76 20.98 -3.09 2.46
N PHE A 77 21.64 -2.58 3.49
CA PHE A 77 22.21 -1.24 3.53
C PHE A 77 23.70 -1.28 3.86
N PRO A 78 24.52 -0.41 3.26
CA PRO A 78 25.87 -0.18 3.75
C PRO A 78 25.84 0.42 5.16
N LYS A 79 26.56 -0.20 6.09
CA LYS A 79 26.62 0.21 7.50
C LYS A 79 27.15 1.63 7.69
N ALA A 80 27.95 2.13 6.75
CA ALA A 80 28.48 3.49 6.76
C ALA A 80 27.42 4.59 6.56
N ILE A 81 26.20 4.23 6.12
CA ILE A 81 25.17 5.19 5.69
C ILE A 81 23.96 5.17 6.60
N VAL A 82 23.64 4.04 7.22
CA VAL A 82 22.44 3.87 8.03
C VAL A 82 22.84 3.70 9.50
N ASP A 83 22.21 4.46 10.39
CA ASP A 83 22.34 4.27 11.83
C ASP A 83 21.29 3.26 12.32
N PRO A 84 21.70 2.11 12.90
CA PRO A 84 20.77 1.13 13.46
C PRO A 84 19.77 1.70 14.47
N GLN A 85 20.12 2.79 15.18
CA GLN A 85 19.24 3.40 16.19
C GLN A 85 17.97 4.00 15.58
N TRP A 86 17.96 4.32 14.28
CA TRP A 86 16.76 4.84 13.60
C TRP A 86 15.61 3.82 13.62
N PHE A 87 15.93 2.53 13.49
CA PHE A 87 14.94 1.47 13.32
C PHE A 87 14.51 0.85 14.65
N ARG A 88 15.37 0.94 15.66
CA ARG A 88 15.20 0.27 16.96
C ARG A 88 13.82 0.51 17.63
N PRO A 89 13.21 1.71 17.58
CA PRO A 89 11.90 1.93 18.20
C PRO A 89 10.75 1.14 17.55
N TYR A 90 10.95 0.62 16.34
CA TYR A 90 9.92 -0.08 15.56
C TYR A 90 10.16 -1.60 15.48
N PHE A 91 11.13 -2.13 16.23
CA PHE A 91 11.40 -3.56 16.23
C PHE A 91 10.22 -4.32 16.82
N LEU A 92 9.86 -5.37 16.10
CA LEU A 92 8.82 -6.32 16.46
C LEU A 92 9.43 -7.70 16.32
N ASN A 93 9.35 -8.50 17.39
CA ASN A 93 9.90 -9.86 17.37
C ASN A 93 9.33 -10.62 16.18
N ASP A 94 10.21 -11.32 15.45
CA ASP A 94 9.89 -12.14 14.27
C ASP A 94 9.15 -11.43 13.11
N VAL A 95 8.94 -10.11 13.22
CA VAL A 95 8.28 -9.27 12.22
C VAL A 95 9.21 -8.20 11.64
N VAL A 96 9.81 -7.37 12.49
CA VAL A 96 10.78 -6.34 12.06
C VAL A 96 12.08 -6.59 12.78
N THR A 97 13.03 -7.20 12.09
CA THR A 97 14.34 -7.55 12.66
C THR A 97 15.47 -6.88 11.91
N LEU A 98 16.59 -6.65 12.61
CA LEU A 98 17.79 -6.06 12.05
C LEU A 98 18.99 -6.96 12.36
N THR A 99 19.66 -7.44 11.32
CA THR A 99 20.91 -8.18 11.44
C THR A 99 22.08 -7.29 11.02
N GLU A 100 23.12 -7.26 11.85
CA GLU A 100 24.34 -6.51 11.59
C GLU A 100 25.47 -7.46 11.17
N THR A 101 26.18 -7.07 10.12
CA THR A 101 27.42 -7.70 9.66
C THR A 101 28.57 -6.70 9.75
N ASP A 102 29.76 -7.11 9.33
CA ASP A 102 30.93 -6.22 9.32
C ASP A 102 30.68 -4.98 8.44
N ASP A 103 30.12 -5.17 7.24
CA ASP A 103 29.97 -4.11 6.22
C ASP A 103 28.52 -3.65 6.00
N TYR A 104 27.54 -4.46 6.39
CA TYR A 104 26.13 -4.26 6.04
C TYR A 104 25.18 -4.37 7.24
N LEU A 105 24.07 -3.66 7.13
CA LEU A 105 22.85 -3.85 7.91
C LEU A 105 21.79 -4.51 7.03
N VAL A 106 21.10 -5.51 7.57
CA VAL A 106 20.06 -6.25 6.88
C VAL A 106 18.77 -6.14 7.68
N LEU A 107 17.82 -5.37 7.17
CA LEU A 107 16.50 -5.18 7.75
C LEU A 107 15.55 -6.19 7.12
N ASP A 108 14.84 -6.95 7.94
CA ASP A 108 13.87 -7.97 7.50
C ASP A 108 12.50 -7.61 8.05
N VAL A 109 11.55 -7.37 7.13
CA VAL A 109 10.13 -7.16 7.43
C VAL A 109 9.38 -8.41 6.96
N HIS A 110 9.01 -9.26 7.91
CA HIS A 110 8.39 -10.55 7.70
C HIS A 110 7.01 -10.58 8.35
N ILE A 111 5.96 -10.89 7.57
CA ILE A 111 4.61 -10.97 8.11
C ILE A 111 3.98 -12.27 7.65
N HIS A 112 3.36 -12.96 8.60
CA HIS A 112 2.64 -14.20 8.37
C HIS A 112 1.21 -14.05 8.88
N GLU A 113 0.26 -14.13 7.97
CA GLU A 113 -1.16 -14.09 8.28
C GLU A 113 -1.69 -15.53 8.41
N GLU A 114 -2.00 -15.97 9.64
CA GLU A 114 -2.49 -17.35 9.87
C GLU A 114 -3.82 -17.64 9.14
N GLU A 115 -4.68 -16.61 8.99
CA GLU A 115 -5.95 -16.70 8.25
C GLU A 115 -5.79 -16.47 6.73
N GLY A 116 -4.59 -16.10 6.26
CA GLY A 116 -4.30 -15.67 4.87
C GLY A 116 -4.20 -16.80 3.84
N GLY A 117 -4.68 -18.00 4.16
CA GLY A 117 -4.66 -19.17 3.28
C GLY A 117 -5.97 -19.33 2.51
N GLY A 118 -6.06 -18.78 1.30
CA GLY A 118 -7.23 -19.03 0.44
C GLY A 118 -7.36 -18.14 -0.79
N ASP A 119 -6.79 -16.94 -0.75
CA ASP A 119 -6.87 -16.00 -1.87
C ASP A 119 -5.81 -16.28 -2.94
N TRP A 120 -6.18 -15.98 -4.19
CA TRP A 120 -5.25 -16.08 -5.31
C TRP A 120 -4.24 -14.93 -5.21
N VAL A 121 -2.99 -15.27 -4.96
CA VAL A 121 -1.88 -14.30 -4.88
C VAL A 121 -0.99 -14.40 -6.12
N GLU A 122 -0.49 -13.26 -6.55
CA GLU A 122 0.50 -13.11 -7.62
C GLU A 122 1.62 -12.19 -7.12
N GLY A 123 2.85 -12.69 -7.16
CA GLY A 123 4.03 -11.97 -6.66
C GLY A 123 4.66 -11.04 -7.70
N GLU A 124 4.43 -11.30 -8.98
CA GLU A 124 4.96 -10.50 -10.07
C GLU A 124 4.53 -9.02 -10.00
N GLY A 125 5.51 -8.11 -10.09
CA GLY A 125 5.26 -6.67 -10.17
C GLY A 125 5.24 -5.92 -8.83
N TRP A 126 5.29 -6.62 -7.70
CA TRP A 126 5.36 -5.98 -6.38
C TRP A 126 6.70 -5.34 -6.09
N LEU A 127 7.81 -6.07 -6.26
CA LEU A 127 9.14 -5.56 -5.89
C LEU A 127 9.49 -4.22 -6.57
N PRO A 128 9.23 -4.00 -7.89
CA PRO A 128 9.45 -2.70 -8.51
C PRO A 128 8.68 -1.54 -7.86
N ARG A 129 7.48 -1.80 -7.32
CA ARG A 129 6.66 -0.79 -6.63
C ARG A 129 7.19 -0.50 -5.22
N LEU A 130 7.81 -1.49 -4.58
CA LEU A 130 8.38 -1.42 -3.23
C LEU A 130 9.83 -0.93 -3.22
N LEU A 131 10.53 -1.01 -4.36
CA LEU A 131 11.92 -0.59 -4.51
C LEU A 131 12.24 0.80 -3.93
N PRO A 132 11.39 1.85 -4.12
CA PRO A 132 11.65 3.18 -3.55
C PRO A 132 11.77 3.21 -2.02
N LEU A 133 11.18 2.22 -1.31
CA LEU A 133 11.27 2.13 0.14
C LEU A 133 12.70 1.96 0.63
N ARG A 134 13.59 1.35 -0.18
CA ARG A 134 15.00 1.22 0.17
C ARG A 134 15.67 2.59 0.25
N ASP A 135 15.41 3.45 -0.73
CA ASP A 135 16.00 4.79 -0.78
C ASP A 135 15.43 5.69 0.32
N GLU A 136 14.14 5.52 0.66
CA GLU A 136 13.50 6.17 1.80
C GLU A 136 14.18 5.76 3.12
N LEU A 137 14.40 4.46 3.36
CA LEU A 137 15.08 3.97 4.56
C LEU A 137 16.55 4.43 4.65
N LEU A 138 17.26 4.50 3.51
CA LEU A 138 18.63 5.05 3.43
C LEU A 138 18.68 6.53 3.85
N GLN A 139 17.58 7.26 3.71
CA GLN A 139 17.44 8.66 4.13
C GLN A 139 16.90 8.81 5.56
N GLY A 140 16.69 7.71 6.28
CA GLY A 140 16.15 7.70 7.64
C GLY A 140 14.63 7.79 7.72
N ASP A 141 13.91 7.63 6.60
CA ASP A 141 12.46 7.58 6.58
C ASP A 141 11.95 6.25 7.14
N CYS A 142 11.51 6.28 8.39
CA CYS A 142 11.04 5.10 9.11
C CYS A 142 9.53 4.84 8.93
N ARG A 143 8.85 5.54 8.00
CA ARG A 143 7.40 5.35 7.79
C ARG A 143 7.04 3.91 7.45
N LEU A 144 7.87 3.19 6.69
CA LEU A 144 7.64 1.77 6.42
C LEU A 144 7.51 0.94 7.72
N LEU A 145 8.44 1.16 8.66
CA LEU A 145 8.50 0.39 9.91
C LEU A 145 7.31 0.73 10.82
N TYR A 146 6.92 2.00 10.86
CA TYR A 146 5.70 2.41 11.55
C TYR A 146 4.44 1.77 10.95
N LEU A 147 4.34 1.70 9.62
CA LEU A 147 3.21 1.02 8.96
C LEU A 147 3.21 -0.50 9.22
N ALA A 148 4.39 -1.14 9.28
CA ALA A 148 4.51 -2.53 9.70
C ALA A 148 4.03 -2.72 11.14
N TRP A 149 4.35 -1.78 12.04
CA TRP A 149 3.82 -1.79 13.41
C TRP A 149 2.30 -1.64 13.44
N LEU A 150 1.72 -0.69 12.70
CA LEU A 150 0.26 -0.55 12.60
C LEU A 150 -0.42 -1.83 12.12
N ARG A 151 0.21 -2.57 11.21
CA ARG A 151 -0.34 -3.82 10.67
C ARG A 151 -0.33 -4.95 11.70
N MET A 152 0.72 -5.04 12.53
CA MET A 152 0.95 -6.23 13.37
C MET A 152 0.66 -6.01 14.85
N ALA A 153 0.57 -4.78 15.34
CA ALA A 153 0.48 -4.52 16.78
C ALA A 153 -0.71 -5.22 17.46
N ASP A 154 -1.89 -5.19 16.83
CA ASP A 154 -3.10 -5.84 17.36
C ASP A 154 -2.97 -7.37 17.38
N GLU A 155 -2.50 -7.94 16.28
CA GLU A 155 -2.29 -9.39 16.13
C GLU A 155 -1.24 -9.91 17.13
N LEU A 156 -0.10 -9.22 17.24
CA LEU A 156 0.96 -9.55 18.20
C LEU A 156 0.51 -9.38 19.66
N ALA A 157 -0.34 -8.39 19.96
CA ALA A 157 -0.94 -8.25 21.29
C ALA A 157 -1.91 -9.42 21.58
N GLY A 158 -2.67 -9.86 20.57
CA GLY A 158 -3.55 -11.03 20.65
C GLY A 158 -2.80 -12.34 20.92
N TYR A 159 -1.59 -12.49 20.37
CA TYR A 159 -0.71 -13.63 20.63
C TYR A 159 0.13 -13.50 21.92
N GLY A 160 0.07 -12.34 22.59
CA GLY A 160 0.85 -12.07 23.80
C GLY A 160 2.34 -11.82 23.54
N GLU A 161 2.72 -11.52 22.30
CA GLU A 161 4.08 -11.09 21.93
C GLU A 161 4.32 -9.61 22.23
N LEU A 162 3.25 -8.81 22.29
CA LEU A 162 3.25 -7.45 22.81
C LEU A 162 2.37 -7.35 24.08
N GLU A 163 2.48 -6.21 24.77
CA GLU A 163 1.49 -5.86 25.79
C GLU A 163 0.08 -5.85 25.17
N ALA A 164 -0.95 -6.19 25.96
CA ALA A 164 -2.34 -6.25 25.48
C ALA A 164 -2.85 -4.92 24.90
N ASP A 165 -2.24 -3.79 25.28
CA ASP A 165 -2.51 -2.47 24.70
C ASP A 165 -1.17 -1.73 24.54
N PRO A 166 -0.40 -2.04 23.49
CA PRO A 166 0.97 -1.56 23.34
C PRO A 166 0.99 -0.04 23.14
N VAL A 167 2.05 0.59 23.65
CA VAL A 167 2.29 2.02 23.43
C VAL A 167 2.73 2.23 21.99
N GLU A 168 2.14 3.24 21.34
CA GLU A 168 2.48 3.60 19.97
C GLU A 168 3.98 3.99 19.88
N PRO A 169 4.74 3.46 18.90
CA PRO A 169 6.13 3.87 18.70
C PRO A 169 6.19 5.33 18.24
N PRO A 170 7.39 5.94 18.19
CA PRO A 170 7.56 7.30 17.69
C PRO A 170 6.85 7.49 16.34
N ILE A 171 6.07 8.55 16.21
CA ILE A 171 5.27 8.79 15.00
C ILE A 171 6.17 9.48 13.97
N PRO A 172 6.46 8.85 12.81
CA PRO A 172 7.27 9.47 11.79
C PRO A 172 6.55 10.68 11.16
N PRO A 173 7.30 11.70 10.69
CA PRO A 173 6.70 12.84 10.00
C PRO A 173 6.04 12.44 8.69
N ASN A 174 5.14 13.28 8.20
CA ASN A 174 4.56 13.20 6.85
C ASN A 174 3.75 11.92 6.55
N LEU A 175 3.11 11.30 7.54
CA LEU A 175 2.17 10.19 7.30
C LEU A 175 0.94 10.61 6.48
N GLY A 176 0.56 11.88 6.52
CA GLY A 176 -0.49 12.43 5.65
C GLY A 176 -0.09 12.55 4.16
N GLN A 177 1.19 12.34 3.82
CA GLN A 177 1.72 12.45 2.46
C GLN A 177 2.57 11.23 2.09
N LEU A 178 1.90 10.09 1.87
CA LEU A 178 2.53 8.81 1.57
C LEU A 178 3.15 8.79 0.15
N SER A 179 4.35 8.23 0.04
CA SER A 179 5.01 7.93 -1.23
C SER A 179 4.31 6.79 -1.97
N SER A 180 4.68 6.55 -3.23
CA SER A 180 4.16 5.41 -3.99
C SER A 180 4.59 4.07 -3.39
N GLY A 181 5.80 3.98 -2.81
CA GLY A 181 6.29 2.79 -2.13
C GLY A 181 5.46 2.46 -0.88
N LEU A 182 5.19 3.46 -0.04
CA LEU A 182 4.37 3.27 1.17
C LEU A 182 2.93 2.90 0.84
N LYS A 183 2.35 3.48 -0.23
CA LYS A 183 1.02 3.09 -0.72
C LYS A 183 1.00 1.65 -1.23
N ALA A 184 2.04 1.23 -1.96
CA ALA A 184 2.16 -0.14 -2.42
C ALA A 184 2.30 -1.12 -1.24
N PHE A 185 3.02 -0.75 -0.18
CA PHE A 185 3.09 -1.52 1.04
C PHE A 185 1.71 -1.64 1.72
N ILE A 186 0.99 -0.54 1.91
CA ILE A 186 -0.37 -0.56 2.50
C ILE A 186 -1.31 -1.49 1.72
N GLU A 187 -1.24 -1.44 0.39
CA GLU A 187 -2.02 -2.32 -0.50
C GLU A 187 -1.61 -3.79 -0.36
N LEU A 188 -0.31 -4.08 -0.34
CA LEU A 188 0.23 -5.44 -0.22
C LEU A 188 -0.26 -6.13 1.06
N VAL A 189 -0.25 -5.41 2.18
CA VAL A 189 -0.49 -5.97 3.51
C VAL A 189 -1.93 -5.77 3.98
N SER A 190 -2.77 -5.23 3.09
CA SER A 190 -4.17 -4.86 3.36
C SER A 190 -4.34 -4.02 4.63
N LEU A 191 -3.42 -3.09 4.90
CA LEU A 191 -3.49 -2.24 6.08
C LEU A 191 -4.67 -1.28 5.99
N ASP A 192 -5.46 -1.19 7.07
CA ASP A 192 -6.63 -0.31 7.12
C ASP A 192 -6.24 1.17 6.88
N PRO A 193 -6.70 1.79 5.79
CA PRO A 193 -6.41 3.19 5.52
C PRO A 193 -6.99 4.14 6.58
N ASP A 194 -8.08 3.78 7.28
CA ASP A 194 -8.63 4.60 8.37
C ASP A 194 -7.68 4.61 9.58
N LEU A 195 -6.99 3.50 9.87
CA LEU A 195 -5.94 3.42 10.89
C LEU A 195 -4.73 4.29 10.52
N VAL A 196 -4.29 4.24 9.26
CA VAL A 196 -3.21 5.12 8.76
C VAL A 196 -3.61 6.60 8.84
N ASN A 197 -4.87 6.93 8.53
CA ASN A 197 -5.37 8.30 8.66
C ASN A 197 -5.45 8.76 10.11
N ALA A 198 -5.83 7.89 11.05
CA ALA A 198 -5.84 8.17 12.49
C ALA A 198 -4.41 8.45 13.03
N ALA A 199 -3.44 7.66 12.58
CA ALA A 199 -2.02 7.88 12.85
C ALA A 199 -1.55 9.24 12.32
N ALA A 200 -1.93 9.56 11.08
CA ALA A 200 -1.53 10.79 10.41
C ALA A 200 -2.01 12.07 11.12
N GLN A 201 -3.07 12.03 11.95
CA GLN A 201 -3.54 13.20 12.71
C GLN A 201 -2.51 13.72 13.71
N ALA A 202 -1.68 12.82 14.26
CA ALA A 202 -0.63 13.16 15.21
C ALA A 202 0.76 13.23 14.55
N SER A 203 0.85 12.97 13.23
CA SER A 203 2.11 12.99 12.50
C SER A 203 2.55 14.44 12.22
N PRO A 204 3.79 14.81 12.58
CA PRO A 204 4.28 16.15 12.29
C PRO A 204 4.40 16.34 10.78
N SER A 205 3.95 17.50 10.29
CA SER A 205 4.21 17.92 8.92
C SER A 205 5.60 18.56 8.87
N GLN A 206 6.57 17.81 8.39
CA GLN A 206 7.93 18.31 8.18
C GLN A 206 8.10 18.58 6.69
N ALA A 207 8.20 19.86 6.31
CA ALA A 207 8.65 20.19 4.96
C ALA A 207 9.97 19.45 4.72
N ALA A 208 10.11 18.78 3.57
CA ALA A 208 11.41 18.27 3.13
C ALA A 208 12.41 19.40 3.38
N ALA A 209 13.38 19.17 4.28
CA ALA A 209 14.25 20.22 4.79
C ALA A 209 14.65 21.08 3.59
N ALA A 210 14.25 22.36 3.60
CA ALA A 210 14.54 23.26 2.49
C ALA A 210 16.01 23.05 2.20
N ALA A 211 16.33 22.49 1.02
CA ALA A 211 17.65 21.95 0.74
C ALA A 211 18.64 23.05 1.09
N THR A 212 19.24 22.94 2.28
CA THR A 212 20.27 23.89 2.67
C THR A 212 21.29 23.69 1.58
N PRO A 213 21.66 24.71 0.79
CA PRO A 213 22.55 24.50 -0.33
C PRO A 213 23.83 23.84 0.21
N LEU A 214 23.91 22.52 0.08
CA LEU A 214 24.99 21.71 0.64
C LEU A 214 26.31 22.07 -0.06
N GLU A 215 26.19 22.65 -1.25
CA GLU A 215 27.23 23.32 -2.02
C GLU A 215 28.02 24.32 -1.16
N ASP A 216 27.33 25.17 -0.38
CA ASP A 216 27.97 26.17 0.49
C ASP A 216 28.70 25.53 1.68
N ARG A 217 28.42 24.25 1.97
CA ARG A 217 29.01 23.48 3.06
C ARG A 217 30.21 22.64 2.62
N LEU A 218 30.49 22.56 1.33
CA LEU A 218 31.68 21.88 0.84
C LEU A 218 32.97 22.51 1.39
N SER A 219 32.96 23.83 1.65
CA SER A 219 34.08 24.54 2.28
C SER A 219 34.27 24.22 3.76
N ASP A 220 33.26 23.64 4.42
CA ASP A 220 33.35 23.26 5.83
C ASP A 220 34.10 21.91 6.01
N LEU A 221 34.30 21.15 4.93
CA LEU A 221 35.13 19.94 4.91
C LEU A 221 36.62 20.30 4.90
N SER A 222 37.43 19.57 5.67
CA SER A 222 38.89 19.68 5.59
C SER A 222 39.41 19.19 4.23
N ASP A 223 40.57 19.72 3.78
CA ASP A 223 41.25 19.26 2.55
C ASP A 223 41.47 17.74 2.52
N ALA A 224 41.70 17.14 3.70
CA ALA A 224 41.86 15.70 3.86
C ALA A 224 40.55 14.94 3.61
N GLU A 225 39.42 15.41 4.15
CA GLU A 225 38.10 14.82 3.93
C GLU A 225 37.64 14.98 2.48
N GLN A 226 37.84 16.16 1.87
CA GLN A 226 37.54 16.37 0.46
C GLN A 226 38.32 15.38 -0.43
N LYS A 227 39.63 15.24 -0.19
CA LYS A 227 40.47 14.27 -0.91
C LYS A 227 40.01 12.83 -0.67
N GLN A 228 39.55 12.50 0.54
CA GLN A 228 39.01 11.19 0.85
C GLN A 228 37.74 10.89 0.04
N PHE A 229 36.78 11.80 -0.01
CA PHE A 229 35.56 11.61 -0.83
C PHE A 229 35.88 11.52 -2.33
N LEU A 230 36.81 12.34 -2.84
CA LEU A 230 37.28 12.23 -4.23
C LEU A 230 37.93 10.87 -4.51
N LEU A 231 38.73 10.33 -3.59
CA LEU A 231 39.30 8.99 -3.72
C LEU A 231 38.23 7.90 -3.75
N LYS A 232 37.21 7.98 -2.89
CA LYS A 232 36.07 7.04 -2.91
C LYS A 232 35.34 7.08 -4.25
N LEU A 233 35.14 8.28 -4.81
CA LEU A 233 34.52 8.46 -6.12
C LEU A 233 35.36 7.86 -7.26
N VAL A 234 36.68 8.09 -7.25
CA VAL A 234 37.62 7.50 -8.23
C VAL A 234 37.59 5.98 -8.19
N ARG A 235 37.46 5.40 -6.99
CA ARG A 235 37.33 3.95 -6.77
C ARG A 235 35.95 3.39 -7.14
N ARG A 236 34.98 4.25 -7.47
CA ARG A 236 33.57 3.89 -7.69
C ARG A 236 33.00 3.12 -6.51
N GLU A 237 33.37 3.52 -5.30
CA GLU A 237 32.70 3.03 -4.10
C GLU A 237 31.21 3.39 -4.19
N PRO A 238 30.29 2.50 -3.80
CA PRO A 238 28.86 2.78 -3.89
C PRO A 238 28.44 3.87 -2.89
N HIS A 239 27.44 4.67 -3.25
CA HIS A 239 26.78 5.66 -2.39
C HIS A 239 27.68 6.74 -1.78
N VAL A 240 28.75 7.11 -2.48
CA VAL A 240 29.66 8.17 -2.03
C VAL A 240 28.95 9.53 -1.97
N ASP A 241 27.98 9.74 -2.84
CA ASP A 241 27.04 10.86 -2.85
C ASP A 241 26.22 10.92 -1.56
N LEU A 242 25.57 9.83 -1.14
CA LEU A 242 24.80 9.78 0.11
C LEU A 242 25.69 9.98 1.34
N GLN A 243 26.87 9.37 1.37
CA GLN A 243 27.85 9.57 2.44
C GLN A 243 28.30 11.04 2.54
N LEU A 244 28.52 11.69 1.40
CA LEU A 244 28.91 13.10 1.34
C LEU A 244 27.76 14.01 1.79
N ILE A 245 26.55 13.80 1.28
CA ILE A 245 25.35 14.54 1.67
C ILE A 245 25.14 14.44 3.19
N ARG A 246 25.23 13.23 3.75
CA ARG A 246 25.10 13.00 5.19
C ARG A 246 26.17 13.76 5.99
N ARG A 247 27.44 13.70 5.54
CA ARG A 247 28.53 14.42 6.19
C ARG A 247 28.33 15.93 6.17
N LEU A 248 27.83 16.48 5.06
CA LEU A 248 27.54 17.91 4.94
C LEU A 248 26.35 18.34 5.81
N GLN A 249 25.33 17.49 5.96
CA GLN A 249 24.22 17.72 6.89
C GLN A 249 24.66 17.74 8.36
N GLU A 250 25.57 16.82 8.74
CA GLU A 250 26.20 16.81 10.08
C GLU A 250 26.94 18.12 10.36
N LEU A 251 27.74 18.59 9.39
CA LEU A 251 28.50 19.84 9.51
C LEU A 251 27.60 21.08 9.56
N ALA A 252 26.48 21.06 8.85
CA ALA A 252 25.50 22.14 8.86
C ALA A 252 24.77 22.27 10.21
N GLY A 253 25.02 21.37 11.18
CA GLY A 253 24.26 21.31 12.42
C GLY A 253 22.77 21.09 12.17
N THR A 254 22.42 20.59 10.97
CA THR A 254 21.06 20.13 10.73
C THR A 254 20.94 18.95 11.68
N PRO A 255 19.99 18.97 12.64
CA PRO A 255 19.79 17.80 13.47
C PRO A 255 19.59 16.65 12.48
N GLN A 256 20.55 15.72 12.41
CA GLN A 256 20.28 14.37 11.91
C GLN A 256 18.99 14.03 12.58
N THR A 257 17.87 13.92 11.83
CA THR A 257 16.52 13.87 12.35
C THR A 257 16.59 13.30 13.74
N GLU A 258 16.67 14.17 14.76
CA GLU A 258 16.63 13.71 16.13
C GLU A 258 15.14 13.43 16.18
N LEU A 259 14.78 12.25 15.66
CA LEU A 259 13.75 11.40 16.16
C LEU A 259 14.10 11.33 17.63
N THR A 260 13.76 12.40 18.34
CA THR A 260 13.44 12.39 19.73
C THR A 260 12.31 11.38 19.73
N ALA A 261 12.73 10.12 19.88
CA ALA A 261 11.92 8.93 19.92
C ALA A 261 11.17 8.97 21.26
N ALA A 262 10.46 10.07 21.49
CA ALA A 262 9.37 10.09 22.41
C ALA A 262 8.37 9.10 21.82
N PRO A 263 8.05 8.01 22.55
CA PRO A 263 6.95 7.15 22.16
C PRO A 263 5.73 8.01 21.88
N GLY A 264 4.89 7.58 20.93
CA GLY A 264 3.56 8.14 20.84
C GLY A 264 2.93 8.09 22.23
N GLN A 265 2.36 9.21 22.69
CA GLN A 265 1.75 9.26 24.02
C GLN A 265 0.47 8.40 24.10
N ARG A 266 0.00 7.89 22.96
CA ARG A 266 -1.23 7.11 22.79
C ARG A 266 -0.94 5.62 22.87
N ARG A 267 -1.93 4.86 23.32
CA ARG A 267 -1.94 3.40 23.16
C ARG A 267 -2.65 2.97 21.87
N LEU A 268 -2.47 1.71 21.49
CA LEU A 268 -3.14 1.11 20.33
C LEU A 268 -4.67 1.28 20.41
N SER A 269 -5.27 1.05 21.57
CA SER A 269 -6.71 1.18 21.77
C SER A 269 -7.24 2.60 21.48
N GLU A 270 -6.50 3.64 21.87
CA GLU A 270 -6.81 5.04 21.55
C GLU A 270 -6.72 5.30 20.05
N LEU A 271 -5.71 4.72 19.38
CA LEU A 271 -5.51 4.85 17.94
C LEU A 271 -6.65 4.17 17.16
N VAL A 272 -7.07 2.98 17.57
CA VAL A 272 -8.22 2.26 16.98
C VAL A 272 -9.51 3.05 17.17
N ALA A 273 -9.74 3.63 18.35
CA ALA A 273 -10.91 4.48 18.60
C ALA A 273 -10.95 5.71 17.65
N ILE A 274 -9.79 6.35 17.41
CA ILE A 274 -9.70 7.45 16.44
C ILE A 274 -9.96 6.94 15.01
N ALA A 275 -9.47 5.74 14.65
CA ALA A 275 -9.73 5.14 13.35
C ALA A 275 -11.23 4.87 13.12
N ASP A 276 -11.95 4.41 14.14
CA ASP A 276 -13.41 4.25 14.09
C ASP A 276 -14.13 5.59 13.87
N GLU A 277 -13.69 6.66 14.56
CA GLU A 277 -14.22 8.01 14.34
C GLU A 277 -13.97 8.50 12.91
N VAL A 278 -12.76 8.27 12.37
CA VAL A 278 -12.40 8.57 10.99
C VAL A 278 -13.29 7.80 10.01
N SER A 279 -13.48 6.50 10.24
CA SER A 279 -14.30 5.64 9.39
C SER A 279 -15.75 6.09 9.38
N THR A 280 -16.33 6.36 10.55
CA THR A 280 -17.72 6.84 10.65
C THR A 280 -17.92 8.21 9.99
N ALA A 281 -16.94 9.12 10.11
CA ALA A 281 -16.96 10.42 9.44
C ALA A 281 -16.87 10.26 7.90
N ARG A 282 -15.97 9.39 7.41
CA ARG A 282 -15.82 9.06 5.99
C ARG A 282 -17.11 8.49 5.40
N GLN A 283 -17.70 7.50 6.04
CA GLN A 283 -18.96 6.89 5.60
C GLN A 283 -20.12 7.91 5.56
N LYS A 284 -20.21 8.83 6.53
CA LYS A 284 -21.20 9.93 6.50
C LYS A 284 -20.94 10.87 5.32
N LYS A 285 -19.69 11.23 5.05
CA LYS A 285 -19.30 12.09 3.93
C LYS A 285 -19.58 11.42 2.58
N GLU A 286 -19.28 10.13 2.44
CA GLU A 286 -19.58 9.36 1.22
C GLU A 286 -21.09 9.23 0.98
N LYS A 287 -21.88 8.92 2.02
CA LYS A 287 -23.35 8.87 1.92
C LYS A 287 -23.95 10.22 1.51
N THR A 288 -23.46 11.32 2.10
CA THR A 288 -23.94 12.67 1.74
C THR A 288 -23.54 13.07 0.33
N ALA A 289 -22.30 12.77 -0.10
CA ALA A 289 -21.83 13.00 -1.46
C ALA A 289 -22.60 12.16 -2.49
N ALA A 290 -22.82 10.88 -2.22
CA ALA A 290 -23.62 9.98 -3.06
C ALA A 290 -25.08 10.45 -3.15
N ARG A 291 -25.69 10.86 -2.02
CA ARG A 291 -27.04 11.43 -2.02
C ARG A 291 -27.11 12.72 -2.85
N LYS A 292 -26.13 13.63 -2.71
CA LYS A 292 -26.07 14.86 -3.50
C LYS A 292 -25.93 14.56 -4.99
N LYS A 293 -25.03 13.65 -5.36
CA LYS A 293 -24.87 13.19 -6.76
C LYS A 293 -26.16 12.58 -7.30
N ARG A 294 -26.83 11.73 -6.51
CA ARG A 294 -28.12 11.13 -6.89
C ARG A 294 -29.19 12.19 -7.12
N ILE A 295 -29.30 13.19 -6.24
CA ILE A 295 -30.24 14.30 -6.42
C ILE A 295 -29.95 15.04 -7.73
N GLN A 296 -28.69 15.33 -8.05
CA GLN A 296 -28.31 15.99 -9.31
C GLN A 296 -28.67 15.15 -10.54
N GLU A 297 -28.48 13.82 -10.49
CA GLU A 297 -28.90 12.90 -11.55
C GLU A 297 -30.43 12.92 -11.74
N LEU A 298 -31.20 12.93 -10.64
CA LEU A 298 -32.66 13.01 -10.68
C LEU A 298 -33.14 14.36 -11.24
N GLU A 299 -32.54 15.48 -10.81
CA GLU A 299 -32.83 16.81 -11.36
C GLU A 299 -32.53 16.89 -12.87
N ALA A 300 -31.46 16.25 -13.34
CA ALA A 300 -31.13 16.17 -14.76
C ALA A 300 -32.08 15.25 -15.56
N LEU A 301 -32.65 14.23 -14.90
CA LEU A 301 -33.64 13.32 -15.48
C LEU A 301 -35.03 13.96 -15.57
N ALA A 302 -35.40 14.83 -14.63
CA ALA A 302 -36.69 15.49 -14.54
C ALA A 302 -37.22 16.05 -15.89
N PRO A 303 -36.47 16.88 -16.65
CA PRO A 303 -36.96 17.42 -17.92
C PRO A 303 -37.10 16.35 -19.03
N LYS A 304 -36.44 15.20 -18.89
CA LYS A 304 -36.45 14.10 -19.87
C LYS A 304 -37.40 12.97 -19.48
N ALA A 305 -38.08 13.05 -18.34
CA ALA A 305 -38.87 11.95 -17.78
C ALA A 305 -39.87 11.35 -18.77
N ALA A 306 -40.59 12.18 -19.53
CA ALA A 306 -41.53 11.72 -20.56
C ALA A 306 -40.85 10.93 -21.69
N GLN A 307 -39.69 11.42 -22.16
CA GLN A 307 -38.89 10.73 -23.19
C GLN A 307 -38.33 9.41 -22.65
N THR A 308 -37.92 9.36 -21.39
CA THR A 308 -37.46 8.13 -20.73
C THR A 308 -38.57 7.09 -20.65
N TRP A 309 -39.82 7.49 -20.35
CA TRP A 309 -40.97 6.59 -20.40
C TRP A 309 -41.25 6.03 -21.79
N GLU A 310 -41.09 6.84 -22.85
CA GLU A 310 -41.19 6.37 -24.23
C GLU A 310 -40.07 5.39 -24.58
N ARG A 311 -38.83 5.69 -24.15
CA ARG A 311 -37.68 4.81 -24.34
C ARG A 311 -37.87 3.46 -23.66
N VAL A 312 -38.43 3.43 -22.45
CA VAL A 312 -38.80 2.20 -21.75
C VAL A 312 -39.75 1.35 -22.60
N ARG A 313 -40.80 1.96 -23.18
CA ARG A 313 -41.73 1.25 -24.08
C ARG A 313 -41.05 0.71 -25.33
N GLN A 314 -40.13 1.47 -25.94
CA GLN A 314 -39.35 1.02 -27.09
C GLN A 314 -38.45 -0.18 -26.75
N LEU A 315 -37.70 -0.11 -25.64
CA LEU A 315 -36.83 -1.18 -25.17
C LEU A 315 -37.61 -2.46 -24.87
N ILE A 316 -38.79 -2.33 -24.25
CA ILE A 316 -39.70 -3.45 -24.02
C ILE A 316 -40.13 -4.08 -25.36
N ASN A 317 -40.40 -3.29 -26.40
CA ASN A 317 -40.82 -3.81 -27.69
C ASN A 317 -39.75 -4.60 -28.46
N LEU A 318 -38.46 -4.44 -28.12
CA LEU A 318 -37.37 -5.22 -28.74
C LEU A 318 -37.39 -6.71 -28.35
N LYS A 319 -38.11 -7.09 -27.29
CA LYS A 319 -38.28 -8.49 -26.84
C LYS A 319 -36.95 -9.25 -26.60
N GLN A 320 -35.97 -8.58 -26.03
CA GLN A 320 -34.65 -9.14 -25.72
C GLN A 320 -34.31 -8.94 -24.24
N VAL A 321 -33.42 -9.79 -23.71
CA VAL A 321 -33.02 -9.79 -22.31
C VAL A 321 -32.31 -8.49 -21.90
N LYS A 322 -31.27 -8.07 -22.64
CA LYS A 322 -30.52 -6.85 -22.32
C LYS A 322 -31.38 -5.57 -22.33
N PRO A 323 -32.24 -5.32 -23.35
CA PRO A 323 -33.20 -4.22 -23.31
C PRO A 323 -34.20 -4.26 -22.16
N TYR A 324 -34.56 -5.44 -21.64
CA TYR A 324 -35.42 -5.53 -20.46
C TYR A 324 -34.69 -5.11 -19.19
N ASP A 325 -33.41 -5.45 -19.06
CA ASP A 325 -32.59 -5.01 -17.94
C ASP A 325 -32.40 -3.47 -17.98
N GLU A 326 -32.14 -2.91 -19.17
CA GLU A 326 -32.04 -1.45 -19.37
C GLU A 326 -33.37 -0.73 -19.07
N ALA A 327 -34.51 -1.25 -19.56
CA ALA A 327 -35.83 -0.70 -19.26
C ALA A 327 -36.14 -0.74 -17.75
N THR A 328 -35.73 -1.81 -17.07
CA THR A 328 -35.90 -1.96 -15.62
C THR A 328 -35.05 -0.95 -14.85
N ALA A 329 -33.82 -0.67 -15.30
CA ALA A 329 -32.97 0.36 -14.72
C ALA A 329 -33.59 1.76 -14.87
N LEU A 330 -34.04 2.12 -16.08
CA LEU A 330 -34.71 3.41 -16.33
C LEU A 330 -35.99 3.58 -15.51
N LEU A 331 -36.76 2.51 -15.29
CA LEU A 331 -37.95 2.55 -14.44
C LEU A 331 -37.61 2.77 -12.97
N LYS A 332 -36.49 2.24 -12.47
CA LYS A 332 -35.99 2.54 -11.12
C LYS A 332 -35.60 4.01 -10.98
N ASP A 333 -34.91 4.57 -11.98
CA ASP A 333 -34.56 5.99 -11.99
C ASP A 333 -35.80 6.89 -12.02
N LEU A 334 -36.82 6.54 -12.82
CA LEU A 334 -38.10 7.26 -12.87
C LEU A 334 -38.89 7.14 -11.56
N ARG A 335 -38.82 6.00 -10.87
CA ARG A 335 -39.42 5.84 -9.54
C ARG A 335 -38.73 6.74 -8.52
N ASP A 336 -37.41 6.70 -8.47
CA ASP A 336 -36.62 7.49 -7.52
C ASP A 336 -36.82 9.00 -7.78
N LEU A 337 -36.97 9.41 -9.05
CA LEU A 337 -37.38 10.76 -9.42
C LEU A 337 -38.78 11.11 -8.90
N ALA A 338 -39.75 10.21 -9.07
CA ALA A 338 -41.11 10.42 -8.61
C ALA A 338 -41.20 10.49 -7.08
N GLU A 339 -40.42 9.71 -6.36
CA GLU A 339 -40.27 9.81 -4.91
C GLU A 339 -39.71 11.18 -4.50
N TYR A 340 -38.62 11.62 -5.16
CA TYR A 340 -38.00 12.93 -4.92
C TYR A 340 -38.95 14.11 -5.18
N GLN A 341 -39.81 14.01 -6.20
CA GLN A 341 -40.79 15.05 -6.55
C GLN A 341 -42.14 14.92 -5.80
N GLY A 342 -42.32 13.91 -4.95
CA GLY A 342 -43.61 13.63 -4.29
C GLY A 342 -44.71 13.14 -5.24
N GLN A 343 -44.35 12.64 -6.42
CA GLN A 343 -45.25 12.15 -7.48
C GLN A 343 -45.30 10.62 -7.57
N LEU A 344 -44.89 9.91 -6.52
CA LEU A 344 -44.91 8.45 -6.45
C LEU A 344 -46.26 7.82 -6.85
N PRO A 345 -47.44 8.38 -6.48
CA PRO A 345 -48.72 7.85 -6.93
C PRO A 345 -48.90 7.88 -8.46
N VAL A 346 -48.39 8.92 -9.12
CA VAL A 346 -48.45 9.06 -10.59
C VAL A 346 -47.57 8.01 -11.26
N PHE A 347 -46.36 7.82 -10.73
CA PHE A 347 -45.46 6.76 -11.19
C PHE A 347 -46.10 5.38 -11.04
N THR A 348 -46.67 5.06 -9.88
CA THR A 348 -47.30 3.77 -9.61
C THR A 348 -48.46 3.51 -10.56
N GLN A 349 -49.29 4.52 -10.83
CA GLN A 349 -50.37 4.38 -11.82
C GLN A 349 -49.83 4.08 -13.23
N GLN A 350 -48.75 4.75 -13.65
CA GLN A 350 -48.12 4.50 -14.95
C GLN A 350 -47.45 3.12 -15.03
N LEU A 351 -46.82 2.67 -13.94
CA LEU A 351 -46.21 1.34 -13.85
C LEU A 351 -47.26 0.24 -13.90
N GLU A 352 -48.41 0.40 -13.24
CA GLU A 352 -49.52 -0.56 -13.29
C GLU A 352 -50.17 -0.65 -14.68
N ARG A 353 -50.30 0.48 -15.38
CA ARG A 353 -50.72 0.49 -16.80
C ARG A 353 -49.72 -0.29 -17.65
N LEU A 354 -48.41 -0.03 -17.47
CA LEU A 354 -47.36 -0.75 -18.18
C LEU A 354 -47.39 -2.28 -17.89
N ARG A 355 -47.58 -2.67 -16.63
CA ARG A 355 -47.75 -4.08 -16.22
C ARG A 355 -48.96 -4.73 -16.90
N SER A 356 -50.06 -4.00 -17.03
CA SER A 356 -51.28 -4.48 -17.70
C SER A 356 -51.06 -4.68 -19.20
N ASP A 357 -50.47 -3.69 -19.87
CA ASP A 357 -50.21 -3.68 -21.33
C ASP A 357 -49.27 -4.82 -21.78
N TYR A 358 -48.33 -5.22 -20.91
CA TYR A 358 -47.34 -6.27 -21.19
C TYR A 358 -47.50 -7.53 -20.31
N SER A 359 -48.70 -7.75 -19.78
CA SER A 359 -49.04 -8.90 -18.92
C SER A 359 -48.74 -10.28 -19.56
N ASN A 360 -48.72 -10.35 -20.89
CA ASN A 360 -48.36 -11.55 -21.65
C ASN A 360 -46.83 -11.85 -21.71
N ARG A 361 -45.98 -11.08 -21.03
CA ARG A 361 -44.51 -11.21 -21.06
C ARG A 361 -43.93 -11.61 -19.69
N PRO A 362 -43.89 -12.91 -19.34
CA PRO A 362 -43.53 -13.35 -17.98
C PRO A 362 -42.12 -12.94 -17.54
N ALA A 363 -41.13 -12.98 -18.45
CA ALA A 363 -39.75 -12.59 -18.14
C ALA A 363 -39.57 -11.08 -17.84
N LEU A 364 -40.43 -10.22 -18.41
CA LEU A 364 -40.47 -8.79 -18.09
C LEU A 364 -41.19 -8.58 -16.75
N MET A 365 -42.33 -9.24 -16.56
CA MET A 365 -43.12 -9.14 -15.32
C MET A 365 -42.30 -9.51 -14.07
N GLN A 366 -41.46 -10.54 -14.15
CA GLN A 366 -40.56 -10.92 -13.06
C GLN A 366 -39.58 -9.80 -12.69
N ARG A 367 -39.06 -9.05 -13.67
CA ARG A 367 -38.17 -7.90 -13.42
C ARG A 367 -38.93 -6.70 -12.85
N LEU A 368 -40.13 -6.44 -13.37
CA LEU A 368 -40.99 -5.35 -12.90
C LEU A 368 -41.52 -5.58 -11.49
N GLN A 369 -41.67 -6.83 -11.03
CA GLN A 369 -42.02 -7.16 -9.65
C GLN A 369 -40.96 -6.70 -8.64
N GLY A 370 -39.69 -6.59 -9.06
CA GLY A 370 -38.61 -6.04 -8.24
C GLY A 370 -38.67 -4.53 -8.03
N ILE A 371 -39.53 -3.82 -8.77
CA ILE A 371 -39.79 -2.39 -8.60
C ILE A 371 -41.00 -2.25 -7.66
N LYS A 372 -40.71 -2.12 -6.36
CA LYS A 372 -41.74 -1.81 -5.36
C LYS A 372 -42.18 -0.34 -5.52
N PRO A 373 -43.49 -0.06 -5.36
CA PRO A 373 -44.03 1.29 -5.41
C PRO A 373 -43.47 2.16 -4.30
#